data_AF-X1BRD2-F1
#
_entry.id   AF-X1BRD2-F1
#
_cell.length_a   1.000
_cell.length_b   1.000
_cell.length_c   1.000
_cell.angle_alpha   90.00
_cell.angle_beta   90.00
_cell.angle_gamma   90.00
#
_symmetry.space_group_name_H-M   'P 1'
#
loop_
_entity.id
_entity.type
_entity.pdbx_description
1 polymer ?
#
loop_
_entity_poly.entity_id
_entity_poly.type
_entity_poly.pdbx_seq_one_letter_code
_entity_poly.pdbx_strand_id
1 'polypeptide(L)'
;QTNFERSCSTGSKYHYLNIEFFTVFTDNDLDIWRAYLAKRIPKSWVNTYEFDQPDRPTIAYHIKQTPSLFLLDADKIILNKHITVAELDRYLFQVAQKSKF
;
A
#
# COMPACT_ATOMS: atom_id res chain seq x y z
N GLN A 1 19.72 -19.91 -27.54
CA GLN A 1 20.37 -19.28 -26.38
C GLN A 1 19.32 -18.44 -25.68
N THR A 2 19.20 -18.63 -24.38
CA THR A 2 17.95 -18.59 -23.60
C THR A 2 17.26 -17.23 -23.56
N ASN A 3 15.94 -17.26 -23.78
CA ASN A 3 15.02 -16.14 -23.56
C ASN A 3 15.13 -15.66 -22.11
N PHE A 4 15.43 -14.37 -21.94
CA PHE A 4 15.17 -13.67 -20.68
C PHE A 4 13.66 -13.50 -20.55
N GLU A 5 13.00 -14.53 -20.00
CA GLU A 5 11.65 -14.39 -19.49
C GLU A 5 11.67 -13.31 -18.41
N ARG A 6 10.98 -12.21 -18.67
CA ARG A 6 10.67 -11.19 -17.67
C ARG A 6 9.80 -11.86 -16.61
N SER A 7 10.40 -12.36 -15.53
CA SER A 7 9.65 -12.81 -14.36
C SER A 7 9.13 -11.60 -13.57
N CYS A 8 8.17 -10.87 -14.14
CA CYS A 8 7.37 -9.90 -13.41
C CYS A 8 6.10 -10.62 -12.93
N SER A 9 6.17 -11.27 -11.77
CA SER A 9 5.08 -12.12 -11.28
C SER A 9 4.00 -11.36 -10.49
N THR A 10 3.63 -10.12 -10.88
CA THR A 10 2.41 -9.45 -10.36
C THR A 10 2.08 -8.17 -11.17
N GLY A 11 1.57 -8.33 -12.40
CA GLY A 11 0.96 -7.20 -13.10
C GLY A 11 -0.38 -6.87 -12.47
N SER A 12 -0.46 -5.79 -11.68
CA SER A 12 -1.75 -5.28 -11.19
C SER A 12 -2.68 -5.02 -12.38
N LYS A 13 -3.97 -5.36 -12.25
CA LYS A 13 -4.99 -4.98 -13.25
C LYS A 13 -5.08 -3.46 -13.46
N TYR A 14 -4.50 -2.69 -12.56
CA TYR A 14 -4.42 -1.23 -12.58
C TYR A 14 -3.02 -0.70 -12.89
N HIS A 15 -2.14 -1.48 -13.51
CA HIS A 15 -0.74 -1.08 -13.78
C HIS A 15 -0.56 0.21 -14.61
N TYR A 16 -1.59 0.65 -15.33
CA TYR A 16 -1.60 1.91 -16.09
C TYR A 16 -2.07 3.11 -15.27
N LEU A 17 -2.63 2.88 -14.08
CA LEU A 17 -2.94 3.95 -13.15
C LEU A 17 -1.68 4.30 -12.36
N ASN A 18 -1.45 5.60 -12.16
CA ASN A 18 -0.36 6.08 -11.32
C ASN A 18 -0.77 5.91 -9.83
N ILE A 19 -0.44 4.75 -9.26
CA ILE A 19 -0.78 4.39 -7.88
C ILE A 19 0.48 3.92 -7.17
N GLU A 20 0.70 4.47 -5.98
CA GLU A 20 1.76 4.05 -5.08
C GLU A 20 1.18 3.43 -3.82
N PHE A 21 1.83 2.38 -3.32
CA PHE A 21 1.44 1.70 -2.08
C PHE A 21 2.50 1.95 -1.02
N PHE A 22 2.05 2.43 0.13
CA PHE A 22 2.87 2.65 1.31
C PHE A 22 2.42 1.69 2.41
N THR A 23 3.35 0.92 2.96
CA THR A 23 3.13 0.20 4.22
C THR A 23 3.68 1.04 5.36
N VAL A 24 2.98 1.08 6.49
CA VAL A 24 3.40 1.79 7.70
C VAL A 24 3.38 0.77 8.84
N PHE A 25 4.55 0.49 9.41
CA PHE A 25 4.65 -0.33 10.60
C PHE A 25 4.57 0.55 11.84
N THR A 26 3.70 0.18 12.77
CA THR A 26 3.34 1.00 13.94
C THR A 26 3.64 0.29 15.26
N ASP A 27 4.48 -0.74 15.23
CA ASP A 27 4.88 -1.52 16.40
C ASP A 27 6.42 -1.47 16.54
N ASN A 28 6.98 -2.02 17.61
CA ASN A 28 8.38 -1.83 17.99
C ASN A 28 9.31 -2.95 17.52
N ASP A 29 8.77 -4.09 17.09
CA ASP A 29 9.58 -5.25 16.68
C ASP A 29 9.98 -5.20 15.21
N LEU A 30 11.12 -4.56 14.95
CA LEU A 30 11.66 -4.42 13.59
C LEU A 30 12.12 -5.72 12.96
N ASP A 31 12.51 -6.72 13.75
CA ASP A 31 12.99 -7.99 13.20
C ASP A 31 11.82 -8.83 12.69
N ILE A 32 10.70 -8.85 13.41
CA ILE A 32 9.42 -9.39 12.91
C ILE A 32 9.00 -8.64 11.65
N TRP A 33 9.08 -7.30 11.65
CA TRP A 33 8.68 -6.51 10.48
C TRP A 33 9.53 -6.82 9.24
N ARG A 34 10.85 -6.85 9.37
CA ARG A 34 11.79 -7.20 8.29
C ARG A 34 11.53 -8.60 7.75
N ALA A 35 11.30 -9.57 8.63
CA ALA A 35 10.98 -10.94 8.23
C ALA A 35 9.65 -11.04 7.49
N TYR A 36 8.65 -10.25 7.89
CA TYR A 36 7.35 -10.17 7.21
C TYR A 36 7.47 -9.53 5.82
N LEU A 37 8.14 -8.38 5.72
CA LEU A 37 8.37 -7.66 4.46
C LEU A 37 9.01 -8.55 3.41
N ALA A 38 10.08 -9.25 3.76
CA ALA A 38 10.84 -10.10 2.84
C ALA A 38 10.00 -11.24 2.23
N LYS A 39 8.93 -11.67 2.91
CA LYS A 39 8.12 -12.84 2.52
C LYS A 39 6.75 -12.48 1.96
N ARG A 40 6.16 -11.35 2.36
CA ARG A 40 4.73 -11.08 2.18
C ARG A 40 4.43 -9.81 1.38
N ILE A 41 5.35 -8.86 1.32
CA ILE A 41 5.09 -7.56 0.70
C ILE A 41 5.81 -7.45 -0.67
N PRO A 42 5.12 -6.99 -1.73
CA PRO A 42 5.76 -6.76 -3.02
C PRO A 42 6.93 -5.77 -2.91
N LYS A 43 8.03 -6.05 -3.61
CA LYS A 43 9.22 -5.17 -3.62
C LYS A 43 8.98 -3.79 -4.23
N SER A 44 7.90 -3.63 -5.00
CA SER A 44 7.52 -2.34 -5.60
C SER A 44 6.83 -1.40 -4.62
N TRP A 45 6.44 -1.87 -3.44
CA TRP A 45 5.79 -1.05 -2.41
C TRP A 45 6.84 -0.31 -1.58
N VAL A 46 6.51 0.92 -1.18
CA VAL A 46 7.35 1.70 -0.27
C VAL A 46 7.01 1.27 1.16
N ASN A 47 8.00 0.78 1.90
CA ASN A 47 7.82 0.33 3.27
C ASN A 47 8.36 1.38 4.23
N THR A 48 7.52 1.83 5.17
CA THR A 48 7.83 2.94 6.08
C THR A 48 7.72 2.50 7.53
N TYR A 49 8.53 3.12 8.38
CA TYR A 49 8.57 2.92 9.82
C TYR A 49 9.06 4.21 10.48
N GLU A 50 8.44 4.59 11.60
CA GLU A 50 8.86 5.73 12.41
C GLU A 50 9.74 5.22 13.55
N PHE A 51 11.03 5.55 13.53
CA PHE A 51 12.01 5.02 14.49
C PHE A 51 11.97 5.74 15.82
N ASP A 52 11.81 7.07 15.80
CA ASP A 52 11.88 7.87 17.02
C ASP A 52 10.59 7.80 17.85
N GLN A 53 9.44 7.63 17.17
CA GLN A 53 8.12 7.55 17.78
C GLN A 53 7.22 6.53 17.05
N PRO A 54 7.41 5.22 17.28
CA PRO A 54 6.71 4.17 16.52
C PRO A 54 5.18 4.23 16.57
N ASP A 55 4.61 4.82 17.64
CA ASP A 55 3.18 5.01 17.85
C ASP A 55 2.61 6.29 17.21
N ARG A 56 3.47 7.22 16.78
CA ARG A 56 3.06 8.50 16.17
C ARG A 56 2.11 8.31 14.98
N PRO A 57 2.33 7.38 14.04
CA PRO A 57 1.38 7.15 12.95
C PRO A 57 0.02 6.66 13.44
N THR A 58 -0.02 5.79 14.46
CA THR A 58 -1.27 5.31 15.08
C THR A 58 -2.11 6.47 15.61
N ILE A 59 -1.47 7.41 16.29
CA ILE A 59 -2.12 8.60 16.85
C ILE A 59 -2.57 9.55 15.73
N ALA A 60 -1.67 9.93 14.82
CA ALA A 60 -1.96 10.90 13.76
C ALA A 60 -3.09 10.45 12.82
N TYR A 61 -3.17 9.15 12.54
CA TYR A 61 -4.17 8.57 11.65
C TYR A 61 -5.38 7.98 12.39
N HIS A 62 -5.43 8.08 13.72
CA HIS A 62 -6.49 7.51 14.56
C HIS A 62 -6.74 6.01 14.31
N ILE A 63 -5.66 5.23 14.20
CA ILE A 63 -5.72 3.79 13.91
C ILE A 63 -6.19 3.05 15.17
N LYS A 64 -7.34 2.38 15.08
CA LYS A 64 -7.91 1.57 16.18
C LYS A 64 -7.56 0.09 16.10
N GLN A 65 -7.27 -0.40 14.89
CA GLN A 65 -7.00 -1.81 14.63
C GLN A 65 -6.08 -1.97 13.41
N THR A 66 -5.25 -3.00 13.44
CA THR A 66 -4.37 -3.39 12.32
C THR A 66 -4.85 -4.72 11.70
N PRO A 67 -4.84 -4.87 10.37
CA PRO A 67 -4.48 -3.85 9.38
C PRO A 67 -5.59 -2.79 9.22
N SER A 68 -5.18 -1.57 8.86
CA SER A 68 -6.07 -0.48 8.42
C SER A 68 -5.57 0.08 7.10
N LEU A 69 -6.49 0.37 6.17
CA LEU A 69 -6.17 0.95 4.86
C LEU A 69 -6.70 2.37 4.76
N PHE A 70 -5.90 3.23 4.13
CA PHE A 70 -6.24 4.62 3.86
C PHE A 70 -6.06 4.86 2.37
N LEU A 71 -7.01 5.57 1.78
CA LEU A 71 -6.94 6.01 0.40
C LEU A 71 -6.72 7.52 0.40
N LEU A 72 -5.63 7.95 -0.24
CA LEU A 72 -5.25 9.34 -0.37
C LEU A 72 -5.27 9.74 -1.85
N ASP A 73 -5.47 11.02 -2.12
CA ASP A 73 -5.21 11.60 -3.44
C ASP A 73 -3.74 12.01 -3.63
N ALA A 74 -3.45 12.63 -4.78
CA ALA A 74 -2.10 13.08 -5.13
C ALA A 74 -1.56 14.17 -4.18
N ASP A 75 -2.46 14.99 -3.63
CA ASP A 75 -2.14 16.07 -2.68
C ASP A 75 -2.08 15.56 -1.22
N LYS A 76 -2.11 14.23 -1.03
CA LYS A 76 -2.06 13.54 0.26
C LYS A 76 -3.27 13.82 1.15
N ILE A 77 -4.39 14.25 0.57
CA ILE A 77 -5.66 14.38 1.27
C ILE A 77 -6.29 13.00 1.42
N ILE A 78 -6.76 12.69 2.63
CA ILE A 78 -7.42 11.42 2.91
C ILE A 78 -8.82 11.43 2.30
N LEU A 79 -9.02 10.63 1.26
CA LEU A 79 -10.33 10.41 0.62
C LEU A 79 -11.18 9.43 1.42
N ASN A 80 -10.56 8.38 1.97
CA ASN A 80 -11.26 7.39 2.79
C ASN A 80 -10.33 6.76 3.84
N LYS A 81 -10.90 6.46 5.02
CA LYS A 81 -10.25 5.80 6.15
C LYS A 81 -10.87 4.44 6.37
N HIS A 82 -10.05 3.46 6.74
CA HIS A 82 -10.51 2.08 7.00
C HIS A 82 -11.24 1.45 5.81
N ILE A 83 -10.80 1.78 4.60
CA ILE A 83 -11.39 1.24 3.37
C ILE A 83 -11.14 -0.27 3.30
N THR A 84 -12.16 -1.04 2.93
CA THR A 84 -11.98 -2.48 2.69
C THR A 84 -11.29 -2.72 1.34
N VAL A 85 -10.70 -3.91 1.16
CA VAL A 85 -10.10 -4.29 -0.14
C VAL A 85 -11.13 -4.25 -1.27
N ALA A 86 -12.38 -4.64 -1.00
CA ALA A 86 -13.45 -4.63 -2.00
C ALA A 86 -13.86 -3.20 -2.41
N GLU A 87 -13.88 -2.26 -1.46
CA GLU A 87 -14.16 -0.84 -1.74
C GLU A 87 -13.00 -0.18 -2.48
N LEU A 88 -11.75 -0.47 -2.08
CA LEU A 88 -10.57 -0.01 -2.82
C LEU A 88 -10.62 -0.50 -4.26
N ASP A 89 -10.93 -1.79 -4.46
CA ASP A 89 -11.00 -2.36 -5.81
C ASP A 89 -12.06 -1.67 -6.67
N ARG A 90 -13.24 -1.42 -6.09
CA ARG A 90 -14.33 -0.70 -6.75
C ARG A 90 -13.93 0.73 -7.10
N TYR A 91 -13.25 1.43 -6.19
CA TYR A 91 -12.76 2.79 -6.43
C TYR A 91 -11.77 2.81 -7.60
N LEU A 92 -10.76 1.94 -7.58
CA LEU A 92 -9.76 1.84 -8.64
C LEU A 92 -10.39 1.49 -9.99
N PHE A 93 -11.40 0.61 -10.00
CA PHE A 93 -12.17 0.32 -11.20
C PHE A 93 -12.86 1.57 -11.76
N GLN A 94 -13.50 2.39 -10.92
CA GLN A 94 -14.15 3.62 -11.36
C GLN A 94 -13.15 4.64 -11.92
N VAL A 95 -11.99 4.80 -11.27
CA VAL A 95 -10.90 5.67 -11.77
C VAL A 95 -10.43 5.19 -13.14
N ALA A 96 -10.19 3.89 -13.28
CA ALA A 96 -9.80 3.27 -14.54
C ALA A 96 -10.79 3.49 -15.68
N GLN A 97 -12.10 3.50 -15.41
CA GLN A 97 -13.11 3.79 -16.44
C GLN A 97 -13.09 5.27 -16.85
N LYS A 98 -12.91 6.19 -15.90
CA LYS A 98 -12.85 7.63 -16.19
C LYS A 98 -11.61 8.00 -17.00
N SER A 99 -10.46 7.36 -16.75
CA SER A 99 -9.21 7.64 -17.47
C SER A 99 -9.17 7.12 -18.92
N LYS A 100 -10.20 6.38 -19.36
CA LYS A 100 -10.31 5.87 -20.75
C LYS A 100 -11.02 6.85 -21.69
N PHE A 101 -11.51 7.96 -21.17
CA PHE A 101 -12.18 9.04 -21.89
C PHE A 101 -11.42 10.35 -21.63
#